data_AF-A0A7C2K794-F1
#
_entry.id   AF-A0A7C2K794-F1
#
_cell.length_a   1.000
_cell.length_b   1.000
_cell.length_c   1.000
_cell.angle_alpha   90.00
_cell.angle_beta   90.00
_cell.angle_gamma   90.00
#
_symmetry.space_group_name_H-M   'P 1'
#
loop_
_entity.id
_entity.type
_entity.pdbx_description
1 polymer ?
#
loop_
_entity_poly.entity_id
_entity_poly.type
_entity_poly.pdbx_seq_one_letter_code
_entity_poly.pdbx_strand_id
1 'polypeptide(L)'
;MKRRKKNPFEIFGLTPKLVAELSDEVLFKLIKSIYRVLQLMYHPDKGGDPRKALELNLAFESLNYEKDPEAFRAYKKAYVERLSRKTLWKEIEELESQNRKLTYLLELLKERFWQYLCLGSNLDQEPFRRGFALKVSLIDVVSQLNYGQFTPLRRRDIFSKEVWLWKDNLALRKKGKKDVFERVKSYVVLGTIKREHFSPWPFLSRDFKEEQMFLKDHMKRETFIKEALFFLTPELKPNHYLFVYLQGLKDLVYLEGLITKVEEVSAVDFLSVWNKAKDILSSSSQSEGLKEGLPGDS
;
A
#
# COMPACT_ATOMS: atom_id res chain seq x y z
N MET A 1 -6.23 -47.40 -24.00
CA MET A 1 -6.73 -46.50 -22.93
C MET A 1 -7.02 -47.30 -21.67
N LYS A 2 -6.16 -47.23 -20.63
CA LYS A 2 -6.47 -47.85 -19.32
C LYS A 2 -7.64 -47.06 -18.69
N ARG A 3 -8.82 -47.70 -18.54
CA ARG A 3 -9.95 -47.10 -17.81
C ARG A 3 -9.47 -46.72 -16.41
N ARG A 4 -9.59 -45.44 -16.03
CA ARG A 4 -9.31 -45.00 -14.65
C ARG A 4 -10.17 -45.85 -13.72
N LYS A 5 -9.53 -46.52 -12.75
CA LYS A 5 -10.23 -47.34 -11.75
C LYS A 5 -11.15 -46.40 -10.95
N LYS A 6 -12.47 -46.55 -11.12
CA LYS A 6 -13.46 -45.73 -10.40
C LYS A 6 -13.38 -46.05 -8.92
N ASN A 7 -13.60 -45.04 -8.08
CA ASN A 7 -13.68 -45.29 -6.64
C ASN A 7 -14.98 -46.08 -6.35
N PRO A 8 -14.97 -47.10 -5.46
CA PRO A 8 -16.17 -47.88 -5.16
C PRO A 8 -17.39 -47.05 -4.73
N PHE A 9 -17.22 -45.92 -4.01
CA PHE A 9 -18.34 -45.04 -3.65
C PHE A 9 -19.03 -44.41 -4.87
N GLU A 10 -18.25 -44.16 -5.94
CA GLU A 10 -18.71 -43.59 -7.21
C GLU A 10 -19.59 -44.59 -7.99
N ILE A 11 -19.36 -45.89 -7.83
CA ILE A 11 -20.15 -46.97 -8.47
C ILE A 11 -21.58 -46.99 -7.90
N PHE A 12 -21.72 -46.71 -6.60
CA PHE A 12 -23.03 -46.55 -5.94
C PHE A 12 -23.67 -45.17 -6.15
N GLY A 13 -23.06 -44.30 -6.97
CA GLY A 13 -23.58 -42.96 -7.25
C GLY A 13 -23.46 -41.98 -6.08
N LEU A 14 -22.66 -42.30 -5.06
CA LEU A 14 -22.45 -41.42 -3.91
C LEU A 14 -21.46 -40.32 -4.27
N THR A 15 -21.81 -39.07 -3.97
CA THR A 15 -20.88 -37.95 -4.17
C THR A 15 -19.83 -37.92 -3.06
N PRO A 16 -18.60 -37.42 -3.33
CA PRO A 16 -17.60 -37.24 -2.28
C PRO A 16 -18.09 -36.41 -1.08
N LYS A 17 -19.04 -35.48 -1.29
CA LYS A 17 -19.59 -34.61 -0.24
C LYS A 17 -20.44 -35.42 0.75
N LEU A 18 -21.34 -36.25 0.22
CA LEU A 18 -22.17 -37.14 1.01
C LEU A 18 -21.32 -38.17 1.80
N VAL A 19 -20.23 -38.64 1.18
CA VAL A 19 -19.26 -39.56 1.81
C VAL A 19 -18.49 -38.87 2.95
N ALA A 20 -18.23 -37.56 2.86
CA ALA A 20 -17.53 -36.79 3.89
C ALA A 20 -18.43 -36.49 5.11
N GLU A 21 -19.71 -36.21 4.89
CA GLU A 21 -20.65 -35.80 5.94
C GLU A 21 -21.13 -36.97 6.83
N LEU A 22 -21.18 -38.18 6.30
CA LEU A 22 -21.71 -39.35 7.00
C LEU A 22 -20.63 -40.10 7.80
N SER A 23 -21.00 -40.59 8.99
CA SER A 23 -20.16 -41.52 9.75
C SER A 23 -20.02 -42.86 9.02
N ASP A 24 -18.93 -43.58 9.27
CA ASP A 24 -18.60 -44.82 8.53
C ASP A 24 -19.74 -45.85 8.62
N GLU A 25 -20.36 -45.99 9.80
CA GLU A 25 -21.47 -46.92 10.03
C GLU A 25 -22.74 -46.54 9.26
N VAL A 26 -23.10 -45.25 9.25
CA VAL A 26 -24.28 -44.76 8.54
C VAL A 26 -24.06 -44.86 7.04
N LEU A 27 -22.85 -44.53 6.58
CA LEU A 27 -22.45 -44.64 5.18
C LEU A 27 -22.51 -46.08 4.69
N PHE A 28 -22.06 -47.05 5.50
CA PHE A 28 -22.15 -48.47 5.14
C PHE A 28 -23.59 -48.99 5.11
N LYS A 29 -24.44 -48.57 6.05
CA LYS A 29 -25.89 -48.88 6.01
C LYS A 29 -26.56 -48.34 4.75
N LEU A 30 -26.19 -47.13 4.33
CA LEU A 30 -26.65 -46.53 3.08
C LEU A 30 -26.20 -47.36 1.87
N ILE A 31 -24.92 -47.75 1.81
CA ILE A 31 -24.38 -48.61 0.74
C ILE A 31 -25.11 -49.95 0.68
N LYS A 32 -25.33 -50.62 1.83
CA LYS A 32 -26.12 -51.86 1.90
C LYS A 32 -27.52 -51.70 1.31
N SER A 33 -28.16 -50.57 1.60
CA SER A 33 -29.51 -50.27 1.11
C SER A 33 -29.51 -50.06 -0.41
N ILE A 34 -28.58 -49.24 -0.92
CA ILE A 34 -28.41 -48.99 -2.36
C ILE A 34 -28.07 -50.29 -3.09
N TYR A 35 -27.12 -51.07 -2.56
CA TYR A 35 -26.70 -52.34 -3.14
C TYR A 35 -27.87 -53.31 -3.32
N ARG A 36 -28.73 -53.47 -2.30
CA ARG A 36 -29.93 -54.33 -2.40
C ARG A 36 -30.85 -53.90 -3.51
N VAL A 37 -31.13 -52.60 -3.61
CA VAL A 37 -32.01 -52.05 -4.65
C VAL A 37 -31.39 -52.23 -6.04
N LEU A 38 -30.12 -51.86 -6.22
CA LEU A 38 -29.44 -51.97 -7.50
C LEU A 38 -29.25 -53.42 -7.94
N GLN A 39 -28.99 -54.35 -7.00
CA GLN A 39 -28.94 -55.77 -7.33
C GLN A 39 -30.29 -56.28 -7.82
N LEU A 40 -31.41 -55.90 -7.19
CA LEU A 40 -32.74 -56.29 -7.68
C LEU A 40 -33.02 -55.79 -9.10
N MET A 41 -32.48 -54.64 -9.49
CA MET A 41 -32.65 -54.06 -10.83
C MET A 41 -31.71 -54.67 -11.88
N TYR A 42 -30.46 -54.95 -11.50
CA TYR A 42 -29.42 -55.38 -12.44
C TYR A 42 -29.15 -56.89 -12.41
N HIS A 43 -29.86 -57.67 -11.59
CA HIS A 43 -29.67 -59.12 -11.52
C HIS A 43 -29.91 -59.79 -12.88
N PRO A 44 -29.00 -60.67 -13.36
CA PRO A 44 -29.15 -61.34 -14.64
C PRO A 44 -30.44 -62.16 -14.75
N ASP A 45 -30.83 -62.86 -13.68
CA ASP A 45 -32.06 -63.66 -13.66
C ASP A 45 -33.36 -62.82 -13.78
N LYS A 46 -33.26 -61.51 -13.60
CA LYS A 46 -34.38 -60.57 -13.75
C LYS A 46 -34.32 -59.78 -15.06
N GLY A 47 -33.45 -60.19 -15.99
CA GLY A 47 -33.21 -59.49 -17.25
C GLY A 47 -32.31 -58.25 -17.14
N GLY A 48 -31.58 -58.10 -16.02
CA GLY A 48 -30.65 -57.00 -15.78
C GLY A 48 -29.28 -57.19 -16.45
N ASP A 49 -28.43 -56.15 -16.40
CA ASP A 49 -27.09 -56.17 -16.99
C ASP A 49 -26.07 -56.91 -16.09
N PRO A 50 -25.59 -58.11 -16.49
CA PRO A 50 -24.68 -58.91 -15.67
C PRO A 50 -23.35 -58.22 -15.40
N ARG A 51 -22.89 -57.31 -16.28
CA ARG A 51 -21.63 -56.58 -16.08
C ARG A 51 -21.76 -55.57 -14.96
N LYS A 52 -22.91 -54.89 -14.87
CA LYS A 52 -23.21 -53.96 -13.77
C LYS A 52 -23.42 -54.68 -12.45
N ALA A 53 -24.10 -55.82 -12.47
CA ALA A 53 -24.24 -56.66 -11.27
C ALA A 53 -22.88 -57.08 -10.71
N LEU A 54 -21.95 -57.50 -11.57
CA LEU A 54 -20.58 -57.83 -11.17
C LEU A 54 -19.81 -56.61 -10.64
N GLU A 55 -19.93 -55.45 -11.30
CA GLU A 55 -19.29 -54.20 -10.85
C GLU A 55 -19.80 -53.78 -9.46
N LEU A 56 -21.10 -53.92 -9.20
CA LEU A 56 -21.72 -53.65 -7.89
C LEU A 56 -21.22 -54.62 -6.81
N ASN A 57 -21.07 -55.92 -7.14
CA ASN A 57 -20.55 -56.91 -6.19
C ASN A 57 -19.12 -56.59 -5.76
N LEU A 58 -18.24 -56.34 -6.73
CA LEU A 58 -16.84 -56.00 -6.46
C LEU A 58 -16.72 -54.69 -5.66
N ALA A 59 -17.56 -53.70 -5.97
CA ALA A 59 -17.61 -52.45 -5.22
C ALA A 59 -18.11 -52.65 -3.79
N PHE A 60 -19.14 -53.48 -3.60
CA PHE A 60 -19.69 -53.80 -2.28
C PHE A 60 -18.67 -54.54 -1.41
N GLU A 61 -17.97 -55.53 -1.98
CA GLU A 61 -16.91 -56.26 -1.28
C GLU A 61 -15.76 -55.33 -0.86
N SER A 62 -15.37 -54.40 -1.74
CA SER A 62 -14.33 -53.41 -1.45
C SER A 62 -14.73 -52.40 -0.38
N LEU A 63 -16.04 -52.19 -0.18
CA LEU A 63 -16.61 -51.27 0.83
C LEU A 63 -17.24 -52.00 2.02
N ASN A 64 -16.85 -53.24 2.26
CA ASN A 64 -17.41 -54.00 3.37
C ASN A 64 -16.78 -53.58 4.70
N TYR A 65 -17.36 -52.56 5.33
CA TYR A 65 -16.91 -52.02 6.62
C TYR A 65 -16.85 -53.06 7.74
N GLU A 66 -17.76 -54.04 7.74
CA GLU A 66 -17.79 -55.11 8.75
C GLU A 66 -16.64 -56.12 8.58
N LYS A 67 -16.12 -56.26 7.36
CA LYS A 67 -15.03 -57.21 7.04
C LYS A 67 -13.65 -56.54 7.08
N ASP A 68 -13.55 -55.33 6.56
CA ASP A 68 -12.30 -54.56 6.48
C ASP A 68 -12.56 -53.04 6.68
N PRO A 69 -12.54 -52.58 7.94
CA PRO A 69 -12.72 -51.16 8.26
C PRO A 69 -11.61 -50.25 7.71
N GLU A 70 -10.38 -50.76 7.59
CA GLU A 70 -9.23 -49.97 7.17
C GLU A 70 -9.29 -49.66 5.68
N ALA A 71 -9.59 -50.67 4.85
CA ALA A 71 -9.80 -50.48 3.41
C ALA A 71 -10.96 -49.50 3.16
N PHE A 72 -12.06 -49.62 3.90
CA PHE A 72 -13.20 -48.70 3.80
C PHE A 72 -12.77 -47.24 4.06
N ARG A 73 -12.04 -47.01 5.16
CA ARG A 73 -11.51 -45.67 5.50
C ARG A 73 -10.52 -45.16 4.47
N ALA A 74 -9.66 -46.02 3.92
CA ALA A 74 -8.72 -45.65 2.88
C ALA A 74 -9.44 -45.19 1.60
N TYR A 75 -10.46 -45.93 1.15
CA TYR A 75 -11.28 -45.51 0.00
C TYR A 75 -12.05 -44.22 0.27
N LYS A 76 -12.56 -44.04 1.50
CA LYS A 76 -13.29 -42.83 1.91
C LYS A 76 -12.36 -41.62 1.87
N LYS A 77 -11.19 -41.72 2.49
CA LYS A 77 -10.16 -40.67 2.51
C LYS A 77 -9.74 -40.27 1.09
N ALA A 78 -9.37 -41.25 0.26
CA ALA A 78 -8.96 -40.99 -1.13
C ALA A 78 -10.06 -40.37 -1.99
N TYR A 79 -11.34 -40.65 -1.68
CA TYR A 79 -12.47 -40.06 -2.40
C TYR A 79 -12.75 -38.62 -1.96
N VAL A 80 -12.69 -38.36 -0.65
CA VAL A 80 -12.90 -37.02 -0.06
C VAL A 80 -11.77 -36.05 -0.41
N GLU A 81 -10.52 -36.52 -0.50
CA GLU A 81 -9.38 -35.69 -0.95
C GLU A 81 -9.59 -35.07 -2.34
N ARG A 82 -10.48 -35.64 -3.17
CA ARG A 82 -10.85 -35.06 -4.47
C ARG A 82 -11.67 -33.77 -4.34
N LEU A 83 -12.45 -33.60 -3.26
CA LEU A 83 -13.18 -32.36 -3.00
C LEU A 83 -12.24 -31.22 -2.68
N SER A 84 -11.33 -31.48 -1.73
CA SER A 84 -10.38 -30.50 -1.22
C SER A 84 -9.66 -29.77 -2.36
N ARG A 85 -9.17 -30.50 -3.38
CA ARG A 85 -8.47 -29.84 -4.49
C ARG A 85 -9.38 -28.91 -5.29
N LYS A 86 -10.58 -29.34 -5.69
CA LYS A 86 -11.45 -28.53 -6.57
C LYS A 86 -12.08 -27.35 -5.83
N THR A 87 -12.40 -27.50 -4.55
CA THR A 87 -12.93 -26.41 -3.73
C THR A 87 -11.84 -25.40 -3.40
N LEU A 88 -10.64 -25.86 -3.03
CA LEU A 88 -9.50 -24.97 -2.77
C LEU A 88 -9.09 -24.18 -4.01
N TRP A 89 -9.10 -24.79 -5.21
CA TRP A 89 -8.82 -24.06 -6.45
C TRP A 89 -9.82 -22.94 -6.71
N LYS A 90 -11.11 -23.17 -6.47
CA LYS A 90 -12.14 -22.12 -6.60
C LYS A 90 -11.96 -21.02 -5.56
N GLU A 91 -11.65 -21.40 -4.33
CA GLU A 91 -11.43 -20.44 -3.25
C GLU A 91 -10.18 -19.59 -3.51
N ILE A 92 -9.10 -20.19 -4.02
CA ILE A 92 -7.90 -19.46 -4.48
C ILE A 92 -8.26 -18.49 -5.60
N GLU A 93 -8.99 -18.94 -6.62
CA GLU A 93 -9.40 -18.09 -7.74
C GLU A 93 -10.29 -16.91 -7.29
N GLU A 94 -11.20 -17.16 -6.35
CA GLU A 94 -12.06 -16.13 -5.78
C GLU A 94 -11.26 -15.12 -4.94
N LEU A 95 -10.36 -15.59 -4.08
CA LEU A 95 -9.49 -14.74 -3.27
C LEU A 95 -8.55 -13.92 -4.15
N GLU A 96 -7.99 -14.49 -5.21
CA GLU A 96 -7.18 -13.75 -6.19
C GLU A 96 -7.98 -12.64 -6.87
N SER A 97 -9.22 -12.94 -7.29
CA SER A 97 -10.12 -11.97 -7.89
C SER A 97 -10.45 -10.82 -6.92
N GLN A 98 -10.77 -11.15 -5.67
CA GLN A 98 -11.00 -10.16 -4.62
C GLN A 98 -9.77 -9.29 -4.37
N ASN A 99 -8.58 -9.89 -4.33
CA ASN A 99 -7.34 -9.16 -4.10
C ASN A 99 -7.01 -8.21 -5.26
N ARG A 100 -7.21 -8.64 -6.51
CA ARG A 100 -7.07 -7.76 -7.70
C ARG A 100 -8.02 -6.57 -7.62
N LYS A 101 -9.28 -6.79 -7.23
CA LYS A 101 -10.28 -5.73 -7.05
C LYS A 101 -9.87 -4.75 -5.95
N LEU A 102 -9.44 -5.25 -4.79
CA LEU A 102 -9.01 -4.41 -3.67
C LEU A 102 -7.77 -3.60 -4.00
N THR A 103 -6.79 -4.20 -4.68
CA THR A 103 -5.58 -3.52 -5.14
C THR A 103 -5.92 -2.38 -6.11
N TYR A 104 -6.81 -2.64 -7.07
CA TYR A 104 -7.29 -1.60 -7.98
C TYR A 104 -7.99 -0.45 -7.26
N LEU A 105 -8.90 -0.76 -6.33
CA LEU A 105 -9.62 0.26 -5.56
C LEU A 105 -8.67 1.08 -4.67
N LEU A 106 -7.65 0.45 -4.10
CA LEU A 106 -6.63 1.13 -3.30
C LEU A 106 -5.83 2.13 -4.14
N GLU A 107 -5.35 1.73 -5.32
CA GLU A 107 -4.63 2.63 -6.22
C GLU A 107 -5.51 3.79 -6.71
N LEU A 108 -6.78 3.51 -7.03
CA LEU A 108 -7.73 4.56 -7.40
C LEU A 108 -7.97 5.54 -6.24
N LEU A 109 -8.13 5.04 -5.01
CA LEU A 109 -8.33 5.87 -3.82
C LEU A 109 -7.11 6.76 -3.56
N LYS A 110 -5.89 6.19 -3.65
CA LYS A 110 -4.64 6.95 -3.51
C LYS A 110 -4.57 8.10 -4.51
N GLU A 111 -4.90 7.85 -5.77
CA GLU A 111 -4.89 8.87 -6.82
C GLU A 111 -5.94 9.95 -6.60
N ARG A 112 -7.17 9.56 -6.21
CA ARG A 112 -8.23 10.53 -5.87
C ARG A 112 -7.89 11.36 -4.65
N PHE A 113 -7.30 10.75 -3.64
CA PHE A 113 -6.85 11.46 -2.45
C PHE A 113 -5.72 12.43 -2.80
N TRP A 114 -4.75 12.03 -3.61
CA TRP A 114 -3.72 12.93 -4.12
C TRP A 114 -4.32 14.13 -4.87
N GLN A 115 -5.28 13.90 -5.77
CA GLN A 115 -5.99 14.97 -6.48
C GLN A 115 -6.65 15.95 -5.51
N TYR A 116 -7.30 15.43 -4.47
CA TYR A 116 -7.88 16.24 -3.40
C TYR A 116 -6.82 17.08 -2.69
N LEU A 117 -5.68 16.49 -2.31
CA LEU A 117 -4.59 17.22 -1.66
C LEU A 117 -4.01 18.35 -2.54
N CYS A 118 -4.03 18.19 -3.87
CA CYS A 118 -3.54 19.22 -4.79
C CYS A 118 -4.50 20.40 -4.99
N LEU A 119 -5.80 20.24 -4.68
CA LEU A 119 -6.82 21.28 -4.90
C LEU A 119 -6.73 22.43 -3.89
N GLY A 120 -6.17 22.21 -2.70
CA GLY A 120 -6.06 23.26 -1.68
C GLY A 120 -5.28 22.82 -0.45
N SER A 121 -4.98 23.76 0.44
CA SER A 121 -4.32 23.44 1.70
C SER A 121 -5.24 22.60 2.58
N ASN A 122 -4.77 21.42 2.99
CA ASN A 122 -5.50 20.52 3.90
C ASN A 122 -5.43 20.99 5.36
N LEU A 123 -5.03 22.24 5.57
CA LEU A 123 -4.90 22.84 6.88
C LEU A 123 -6.27 23.32 7.37
N ASP A 124 -6.40 23.34 8.69
CA ASP A 124 -7.50 24.02 9.34
C ASP A 124 -7.51 25.50 8.92
N GLN A 125 -8.65 25.95 8.41
CA GLN A 125 -8.82 27.30 7.88
C GLN A 125 -9.27 28.29 8.97
N GLU A 126 -9.65 27.81 10.15
CA GLU A 126 -10.12 28.63 11.28
C GLU A 126 -9.12 29.74 11.68
N PRO A 127 -7.80 29.49 11.78
CA PRO A 127 -6.83 30.56 12.08
C PRO A 127 -6.85 31.68 11.03
N PHE A 128 -6.93 31.35 9.74
CA PHE A 128 -6.92 32.33 8.66
C PHE A 128 -8.22 33.14 8.61
N ARG A 129 -9.37 32.51 8.91
CA ARG A 129 -10.67 33.19 9.02
C ARG A 129 -10.68 34.22 10.15
N ARG A 130 -10.02 33.90 11.27
CA ARG A 130 -9.84 34.81 12.41
C ARG A 130 -8.80 35.92 12.15
N GLY A 131 -8.13 35.91 10.99
CA GLY A 131 -7.12 36.90 10.64
C GLY A 131 -5.72 36.60 11.19
N PHE A 132 -5.42 35.32 11.45
CA PHE A 132 -4.10 34.87 11.91
C PHE A 132 -3.38 34.03 10.86
N ALA A 133 -2.06 34.13 10.86
CA ALA A 133 -1.11 33.37 10.06
C ALA A 133 -0.57 32.25 10.94
N LEU A 134 -0.15 31.16 10.34
CA LEU A 134 0.53 30.10 11.07
C LEU A 134 2.04 30.20 10.84
N LYS A 135 2.77 30.53 11.91
CA LYS A 135 4.23 30.51 11.93
C LYS A 135 4.70 29.14 12.39
N VAL A 136 5.41 28.45 11.50
CA VAL A 136 5.95 27.11 11.73
C VAL A 136 7.47 27.20 11.82
N SER A 137 8.01 26.87 12.99
CA SER A 137 9.44 26.71 13.20
C SER A 137 9.86 25.28 12.88
N LEU A 138 10.82 25.12 12.00
CA LEU A 138 11.27 23.85 11.43
C LEU A 138 12.77 23.63 11.66
N ILE A 139 13.18 22.36 11.73
CA ILE A 139 14.56 21.94 11.56
C ILE A 139 14.71 21.35 10.15
N ASP A 140 15.67 21.89 9.40
CA ASP A 140 16.08 21.39 8.09
C ASP A 140 16.90 20.10 8.23
N VAL A 141 16.18 18.98 8.23
CA VAL A 141 16.78 17.68 8.49
C VAL A 141 17.71 17.24 7.36
N VAL A 142 17.42 17.64 6.11
CA VAL A 142 18.26 17.31 4.96
C VAL A 142 19.62 18.00 5.05
N SER A 143 19.63 19.31 5.33
CA SER A 143 20.88 20.03 5.58
C SER A 143 21.65 19.45 6.77
N GLN A 144 20.95 19.06 7.84
CA GLN A 144 21.58 18.44 9.00
C GLN A 144 22.24 17.10 8.67
N LEU A 145 21.63 16.27 7.82
CA LEU A 145 22.19 14.99 7.39
C LEU A 145 23.39 15.16 6.46
N ASN A 146 23.29 16.08 5.49
CA ASN A 146 24.37 16.33 4.53
C ASN A 146 25.58 17.01 5.19
N TYR A 147 25.37 17.94 6.13
CA TYR A 147 26.44 18.82 6.63
C TYR A 147 26.73 18.70 8.14
N GLY A 148 26.01 17.85 8.88
CA GLY A 148 26.12 17.75 10.34
C GLY A 148 27.51 17.39 10.86
N GLN A 149 28.33 16.74 10.04
CA GLN A 149 29.71 16.37 10.36
C GLN A 149 30.67 17.57 10.34
N PHE A 150 30.37 18.63 9.58
CA PHE A 150 31.31 19.71 9.28
C PHE A 150 31.23 20.93 10.22
N THR A 151 30.35 20.95 11.23
CA THR A 151 30.23 22.12 12.13
C THR A 151 29.87 21.74 13.57
N PRO A 152 30.75 21.91 14.57
CA PRO A 152 30.46 21.57 15.96
C PRO A 152 29.75 22.65 16.78
N LEU A 153 29.89 23.96 16.46
CA LEU A 153 29.55 25.04 17.42
C LEU A 153 28.28 25.88 17.13
N ARG A 154 27.61 25.72 15.98
CA ARG A 154 26.38 26.48 15.64
C ARG A 154 25.28 25.63 14.96
N ARG A 155 25.22 24.33 15.25
CA ARG A 155 24.33 23.36 14.57
C ARG A 155 22.85 23.77 14.56
N ARG A 156 22.32 24.31 15.67
CA ARG A 156 20.87 24.62 15.77
C ARG A 156 20.43 25.84 14.96
N ASP A 157 21.32 26.82 14.78
CA ASP A 157 20.99 28.10 14.17
C ASP A 157 21.09 28.11 12.64
N ILE A 158 21.91 27.20 12.09
CA ILE A 158 22.15 27.10 10.64
C ILE A 158 21.06 26.25 9.98
N PHE A 159 20.60 25.20 10.67
CA PHE A 159 19.57 24.29 10.17
C PHE A 159 18.16 24.68 10.61
N SER A 160 17.97 25.86 11.21
CA SER A 160 16.61 26.36 11.48
C SER A 160 15.97 26.84 10.18
N LYS A 161 14.68 26.55 10.03
CA LYS A 161 13.82 27.09 8.97
C LYS A 161 12.59 27.67 9.62
N GLU A 162 12.03 28.70 9.03
CA GLU A 162 10.80 29.32 9.47
C GLU A 162 9.89 29.49 8.26
N VAL A 163 8.64 29.02 8.39
CA VAL A 163 7.64 29.11 7.34
C VAL A 163 6.40 29.77 7.91
N TRP A 164 5.96 30.88 7.32
CA TRP A 164 4.68 31.51 7.67
C TRP A 164 3.67 31.17 6.59
N LEU A 165 2.57 30.54 7.00
CA LEU A 165 1.49 30.11 6.14
C LEU A 165 0.33 31.08 6.26
N TRP A 166 -0.25 31.41 5.11
CA TRP A 166 -1.40 32.31 5.00
C TRP A 166 -2.41 31.75 4.00
N LYS A 167 -3.58 32.41 3.90
CA LYS A 167 -4.64 32.01 2.97
C LYS A 167 -4.14 31.91 1.52
N ASP A 168 -4.88 31.16 0.71
CA ASP A 168 -4.63 31.00 -0.72
C ASP A 168 -3.27 30.39 -1.08
N ASN A 169 -2.74 29.51 -0.20
CA ASN A 169 -1.45 28.83 -0.39
C ASN A 169 -0.26 29.81 -0.54
N LEU A 170 -0.33 30.94 0.15
CA LEU A 170 0.76 31.90 0.25
C LEU A 170 1.65 31.53 1.43
N ALA A 171 2.95 31.48 1.20
CA ALA A 171 3.91 31.22 2.26
C ALA A 171 5.10 32.18 2.22
N LEU A 172 5.63 32.51 3.39
CA LEU A 172 6.94 33.14 3.55
C LEU A 172 7.90 32.11 4.10
N ARG A 173 9.06 31.97 3.48
CA ARG A 173 10.11 31.04 3.93
C ARG A 173 11.37 31.80 4.32
N LYS A 174 11.96 31.43 5.45
CA LYS A 174 13.25 31.91 5.93
C LYS A 174 14.14 30.71 6.24
N LYS A 175 15.36 30.71 5.69
CA LYS A 175 16.37 29.66 5.90
C LYS A 175 17.50 30.19 6.80
N GLY A 176 17.76 29.49 7.90
CA GLY A 176 18.71 29.86 8.94
C GLY A 176 18.38 31.18 9.62
N LYS A 177 19.38 31.79 10.26
CA LYS A 177 19.30 33.15 10.84
C LYS A 177 19.32 34.29 9.82
N LYS A 178 19.10 34.04 8.52
CA LYS A 178 19.02 35.13 7.54
C LYS A 178 17.81 36.00 7.82
N ASP A 179 17.95 37.32 7.82
CA ASP A 179 16.81 38.23 8.06
C ASP A 179 15.88 38.42 6.86
N VAL A 180 16.17 37.73 5.75
CA VAL A 180 15.40 37.85 4.51
C VAL A 180 14.41 36.70 4.40
N PHE A 181 13.14 37.06 4.28
CA PHE A 181 12.07 36.14 3.89
C PHE A 181 11.93 36.08 2.36
N GLU A 182 11.62 34.89 1.89
CA GLU A 182 11.30 34.57 0.50
C GLU A 182 9.79 34.34 0.36
N ARG A 183 9.14 35.02 -0.59
CA ARG A 183 7.74 34.80 -0.94
C ARG A 183 7.60 33.58 -1.83
N VAL A 184 6.74 32.65 -1.41
CA VAL A 184 6.41 31.44 -2.15
C VAL A 184 4.92 31.47 -2.46
N LYS A 185 4.61 31.45 -3.76
CA LYS A 185 3.24 31.31 -4.26
C LYS A 185 2.95 29.84 -4.56
N SER A 186 1.69 29.44 -4.49
CA SER A 186 1.25 28.06 -4.75
C SER A 186 1.91 27.03 -3.82
N TYR A 187 2.06 27.40 -2.56
CA TYR A 187 2.64 26.58 -1.50
C TYR A 187 1.56 25.69 -0.87
N VAL A 188 1.32 24.52 -1.45
CA VAL A 188 0.25 23.61 -1.00
C VAL A 188 0.78 22.72 0.10
N VAL A 189 0.33 22.95 1.33
CA VAL A 189 0.66 22.07 2.44
C VAL A 189 -0.16 20.79 2.32
N LEU A 190 0.55 19.68 2.07
CA LEU A 190 -0.07 18.35 1.97
C LEU A 190 -0.49 17.86 3.35
N GLY A 191 0.38 18.06 4.34
CA GLY A 191 0.16 17.66 5.72
C GLY A 191 1.46 17.32 6.42
N THR A 192 1.34 16.61 7.54
CA THR A 192 2.47 16.20 8.36
C THR A 192 2.45 14.72 8.69
N ILE A 193 3.62 14.15 8.96
CA ILE A 193 3.76 12.76 9.40
C ILE A 193 4.58 12.71 10.69
N LYS A 194 4.08 12.01 11.72
CA LYS A 194 4.79 11.85 12.99
C LYS A 194 6.16 11.18 12.75
N ARG A 195 7.20 11.72 13.37
CA ARG A 195 8.59 11.25 13.19
C ARG A 195 8.80 9.76 13.43
N GLU A 196 8.04 9.17 14.34
CA GLU A 196 8.12 7.74 14.70
C GLU A 196 7.53 6.81 13.63
N HIS A 197 6.60 7.30 12.82
CA HIS A 197 5.87 6.47 11.86
C HIS A 197 6.52 6.44 10.48
N PHE A 198 7.45 7.36 10.20
CA PHE A 198 8.02 7.50 8.86
C PHE A 198 9.47 7.96 8.87
N SER A 199 10.29 7.33 8.05
CA SER A 199 11.69 7.69 7.84
C SER A 199 11.84 8.19 6.40
N PRO A 200 11.96 9.51 6.16
CA PRO A 200 11.91 10.04 4.79
C PRO A 200 13.18 9.81 3.97
N TRP A 201 14.35 9.63 4.61
CA TRP A 201 15.68 9.60 3.98
C TRP A 201 15.83 8.57 2.84
N PRO A 202 15.31 7.33 2.96
CA PRO A 202 15.40 6.34 1.89
C PRO A 202 14.71 6.78 0.60
N PHE A 203 13.71 7.68 0.70
CA PHE A 203 12.83 8.07 -0.40
C PHE A 203 13.21 9.43 -1.02
N LEU A 204 14.12 10.17 -0.39
CA LEU A 204 14.59 11.45 -0.91
C LEU A 204 15.51 11.26 -2.12
N SER A 205 15.41 12.20 -3.06
CA SER A 205 16.25 12.25 -4.26
C SER A 205 17.71 12.52 -3.88
N ARG A 206 18.64 12.06 -4.71
CA ARG A 206 20.08 12.10 -4.42
C ARG A 206 20.82 12.71 -5.60
N ASP A 207 21.80 13.55 -5.31
CA ASP A 207 22.80 14.01 -6.27
C ASP A 207 24.18 13.46 -5.90
N PHE A 208 24.98 13.19 -6.93
CA PHE A 208 26.40 12.89 -6.78
C PHE A 208 27.18 14.13 -7.18
N LYS A 209 27.98 14.66 -6.24
CA LYS A 209 28.94 15.74 -6.51
C LYS A 209 30.27 15.35 -5.91
N GLU A 210 31.33 15.41 -6.70
CA GLU A 210 32.71 15.18 -6.24
C GLU A 210 32.85 13.86 -5.44
N GLU A 211 32.28 12.77 -5.98
CA GLU A 211 32.27 11.43 -5.37
C GLU A 211 31.52 11.32 -4.02
N GLN A 212 30.88 12.39 -3.57
CA GLN A 212 30.02 12.42 -2.38
C GLN A 212 28.53 12.48 -2.77
N MET A 213 27.72 11.80 -1.96
CA MET A 213 26.29 11.67 -2.17
C MET A 213 25.53 12.66 -1.28
N PHE A 214 24.74 13.54 -1.90
CA PHE A 214 23.95 14.55 -1.21
C PHE A 214 22.45 14.28 -1.34
N LEU A 215 21.73 14.33 -0.22
CA LEU A 215 20.27 14.23 -0.22
C LEU A 215 19.66 15.57 -0.66
N LYS A 216 18.61 15.49 -1.48
CA LYS A 216 17.73 16.63 -1.79
C LYS A 216 16.54 16.67 -0.83
N ASP A 217 15.91 17.83 -0.76
CA ASP A 217 14.71 18.10 0.04
C ASP A 217 13.41 17.65 -0.62
N HIS A 218 13.46 16.79 -1.64
CA HIS A 218 12.27 16.30 -2.34
C HIS A 218 12.35 14.84 -2.76
N MET A 219 11.18 14.25 -2.94
CA MET A 219 10.97 12.91 -3.49
C MET A 219 9.98 12.97 -4.65
N LYS A 220 9.97 11.92 -5.47
CA LYS A 220 8.99 11.78 -6.54
C LYS A 220 7.59 11.61 -5.95
N ARG A 221 6.59 12.18 -6.62
CA ARG A 221 5.16 12.03 -6.29
C ARG A 221 4.76 10.57 -6.10
N GLU A 222 5.13 9.70 -7.03
CA GLU A 222 4.78 8.27 -6.98
C GLU A 222 5.30 7.60 -5.69
N THR A 223 6.53 7.92 -5.30
CA THR A 223 7.15 7.42 -4.07
C THR A 223 6.39 7.93 -2.84
N PHE A 224 6.02 9.21 -2.83
CA PHE A 224 5.22 9.78 -1.74
C PHE A 224 3.84 9.12 -1.62
N ILE A 225 3.14 8.94 -2.75
CA ILE A 225 1.82 8.29 -2.80
C ILE A 225 1.89 6.85 -2.26
N LYS A 226 2.95 6.12 -2.63
CA LYS A 226 3.11 4.72 -2.25
C LYS A 226 3.49 4.55 -0.78
N GLU A 227 4.42 5.35 -0.28
CA GLU A 227 5.11 5.07 1.00
C GLU A 227 4.69 6.01 2.14
N ALA A 228 4.25 7.24 1.83
CA ALA A 228 4.04 8.29 2.83
C ALA A 228 2.55 8.67 3.01
N LEU A 229 1.76 8.62 1.93
CA LEU A 229 0.39 9.14 1.89
C LEU A 229 -0.52 8.58 2.98
N PHE A 230 -0.37 7.29 3.32
CA PHE A 230 -1.18 6.62 4.34
C PHE A 230 -0.97 7.19 5.76
N PHE A 231 0.21 7.73 6.05
CA PHE A 231 0.56 8.28 7.35
C PHE A 231 0.31 9.79 7.47
N LEU A 232 -0.20 10.41 6.40
CA LEU A 232 -0.38 11.85 6.32
C LEU A 232 -1.51 12.33 7.22
N THR A 233 -1.25 13.36 8.00
CA THR A 233 -2.22 14.03 8.87
C THR A 233 -2.31 15.51 8.53
N PRO A 234 -3.50 16.12 8.56
CA PRO A 234 -3.67 17.55 8.22
C PRO A 234 -3.13 18.49 9.30
N GLU A 235 -2.88 17.98 10.50
CA GLU A 235 -2.54 18.79 11.67
C GLU A 235 -1.06 19.20 11.68
N LEU A 236 -0.78 20.46 12.02
CA LEU A 236 0.58 20.95 12.25
C LEU A 236 0.95 20.75 13.71
N LYS A 237 1.72 19.71 14.01
CA LYS A 237 2.17 19.38 15.38
C LYS A 237 3.69 19.31 15.48
N PRO A 238 4.29 19.69 16.62
CA PRO A 238 5.70 19.44 16.90
C PRO A 238 6.05 17.96 16.76
N ASN A 239 7.31 17.67 16.41
CA ASN A 239 7.82 16.32 16.16
C ASN A 239 7.17 15.60 14.95
N HIS A 240 6.59 16.36 14.02
CA HIS A 240 6.11 15.85 12.74
C HIS A 240 6.93 16.42 11.58
N TYR A 241 7.14 15.63 10.55
CA TYR A 241 7.70 16.07 9.27
C TYR A 241 6.64 16.82 8.47
N LEU A 242 6.99 17.98 7.92
CA LEU A 242 6.12 18.77 7.07
C LEU A 242 6.37 18.47 5.59
N PHE A 243 5.30 18.10 4.87
CA PHE A 243 5.33 17.84 3.43
C PHE A 243 4.53 18.87 2.64
N VAL A 244 5.13 19.32 1.53
CA VAL A 244 4.59 20.41 0.72
C VAL A 244 4.69 20.06 -0.77
N TYR A 245 3.70 20.53 -1.51
CA TYR A 245 3.65 20.49 -2.95
C TYR A 245 3.67 21.90 -3.53
N LEU A 246 4.55 22.14 -4.50
CA LEU A 246 4.62 23.41 -5.22
C LEU A 246 3.97 23.20 -6.59
N GLN A 247 2.84 23.86 -6.87
CA GLN A 247 2.07 23.59 -8.10
C GLN A 247 2.87 23.81 -9.41
N GLY A 248 3.96 24.59 -9.36
CA GLY A 248 4.87 24.79 -10.50
C GLY A 248 5.77 23.60 -10.83
N LEU A 249 5.93 22.64 -9.90
CA LEU A 249 6.84 21.48 -10.04
C LEU A 249 6.04 20.19 -9.86
N LYS A 250 5.37 19.78 -10.95
CA LYS A 250 4.19 18.90 -10.87
C LYS A 250 4.43 17.48 -10.34
N ASP A 251 5.68 17.04 -10.23
CA ASP A 251 6.01 15.65 -9.90
C ASP A 251 6.84 15.48 -8.62
N LEU A 252 7.05 16.57 -7.87
CA LEU A 252 7.91 16.58 -6.69
C LEU A 252 7.13 16.92 -5.42
N VAL A 253 7.42 16.17 -4.36
CA VAL A 253 6.96 16.45 -3.00
C VAL A 253 8.15 16.83 -2.15
N TYR A 254 8.06 17.99 -1.52
CA TYR A 254 9.12 18.57 -0.71
C TYR A 254 8.96 18.21 0.76
N LEU A 255 10.06 17.77 1.38
CA LEU A 255 10.22 17.67 2.82
C LEU A 255 10.80 19.00 3.32
N GLU A 256 9.98 19.82 3.94
CA GLU A 256 10.42 21.13 4.40
C GLU A 256 11.28 21.05 5.67
N GLY A 257 10.89 20.16 6.58
CA GLY A 257 11.64 19.89 7.80
C GLY A 257 10.81 19.23 8.89
N LEU A 258 11.43 19.10 10.05
CA LEU A 258 10.78 18.62 11.27
C LEU A 258 10.23 19.82 12.07
N ILE A 259 8.93 19.80 12.36
CA ILE A 259 8.27 20.86 13.13
C ILE A 259 8.75 20.83 14.58
N THR A 260 9.19 21.99 15.05
CA THR A 260 9.57 22.22 16.45
C THR A 260 8.52 23.03 17.20
N LYS A 261 7.89 24.00 16.52
CA LYS A 261 6.89 24.88 17.11
C LYS A 261 5.91 25.39 16.05
N VAL A 262 4.66 25.60 16.45
CA VAL A 262 3.61 26.25 15.66
C VAL A 262 3.03 27.38 16.50
N GLU A 263 2.90 28.57 15.91
CA GLU A 263 2.40 29.77 16.57
C GLU A 263 1.41 30.49 15.65
N GLU A 264 0.41 31.16 16.23
CA GLU A 264 -0.45 32.09 15.50
C GLU A 264 0.19 33.48 15.50
N VAL A 265 0.22 34.13 14.33
CA VAL A 265 0.79 35.47 14.12
C VAL A 265 -0.28 36.36 13.50
N SER A 266 -0.34 37.65 13.85
CA SER A 266 -1.40 38.51 13.32
C SER A 266 -1.27 38.74 11.80
N ALA A 267 -2.39 38.99 11.12
CA ALA A 267 -2.40 39.40 9.71
C ALA A 267 -1.46 40.57 9.42
N VAL A 268 -1.43 41.55 10.33
CA VAL A 268 -0.68 42.80 10.19
C VAL A 268 0.81 42.48 10.16
N ASP A 269 1.28 41.63 11.08
CA ASP A 269 2.67 41.21 11.12
C ASP A 269 3.04 40.44 9.86
N PHE A 270 2.19 39.49 9.43
CA PHE A 270 2.39 38.73 8.19
C PHE A 270 2.55 39.64 6.98
N LEU A 271 1.62 40.58 6.77
CA LEU A 271 1.65 41.50 5.63
C LEU A 271 2.84 42.46 5.68
N SER A 272 3.26 42.88 6.88
CA SER A 272 4.44 43.73 7.05
C SER A 272 5.73 43.04 6.57
N VAL A 273 5.86 41.73 6.82
CA VAL A 273 6.98 40.91 6.36
C VAL A 273 6.82 40.58 4.88
N TRP A 274 5.60 40.28 4.43
CA TRP A 274 5.28 39.99 3.03
C TRP A 274 5.75 41.10 2.08
N ASN A 275 5.48 42.35 2.43
CA ASN A 275 5.84 43.51 1.59
C ASN A 275 7.36 43.74 1.52
N LYS A 276 8.12 43.27 2.51
CA LYS A 276 9.60 43.38 2.55
C LYS A 276 10.30 42.17 1.93
N ALA A 277 9.58 41.06 1.75
CA ALA A 277 10.12 39.80 1.30
C ALA A 277 10.39 39.77 -0.22
N LYS A 278 11.43 39.05 -0.64
CA LYS A 278 11.79 38.90 -2.06
C LYS A 278 10.97 37.76 -2.67
N ASP A 279 10.52 37.92 -3.92
CA ASP A 279 9.90 36.79 -4.62
C ASP A 279 10.96 35.72 -4.92
N ILE A 280 10.60 34.45 -4.74
CA ILE A 280 11.37 33.37 -5.34
C ILE A 280 11.13 33.46 -6.85
N LEU A 281 12.07 34.10 -7.55
CA LEU A 281 12.20 33.88 -8.99
C LEU A 281 12.35 32.38 -9.21
N SER A 282 11.59 31.83 -10.15
CA SER A 282 11.68 30.44 -10.62
C SER A 282 13.04 30.19 -11.28
N SER A 283 14.13 30.24 -10.52
CA SER A 283 15.48 29.93 -10.98
C SER A 283 15.70 28.43 -10.85
N SER A 284 15.15 27.67 -11.79
CA SER A 284 15.63 26.33 -12.15
C SER A 284 15.86 26.23 -13.67
N SER A 285 16.22 27.34 -14.30
CA SER A 285 16.69 27.39 -15.68
C SER A 285 17.70 28.53 -15.81
N GLN A 286 18.92 28.31 -15.31
CA GLN A 286 20.19 28.88 -15.80
C GLN A 286 21.30 28.57 -14.79
N SER A 287 21.98 27.43 -15.00
CA SER A 287 23.41 27.29 -14.72
C SER A 287 23.94 26.01 -15.38
N GLU A 288 23.68 25.81 -16.66
CA GLU A 288 24.50 24.97 -17.55
C GLU A 288 24.64 25.73 -18.87
N GLY A 289 25.82 26.30 -19.07
CA GLY A 289 26.11 27.24 -20.15
C GLY A 289 27.53 27.79 -19.99
N LEU A 290 28.51 26.90 -20.18
CA LEU A 290 29.84 27.13 -20.74
C LEU A 290 30.54 28.45 -20.36
N LYS A 291 31.47 28.36 -19.41
CA LYS A 291 32.72 29.14 -19.46
C LYS A 291 33.85 28.20 -19.92
N GLU A 292 33.92 27.98 -21.23
CA GLU A 292 35.17 27.65 -21.93
C GLU A 292 35.47 28.92 -22.75
N GLY A 293 36.56 29.65 -22.50
CA GLY A 293 37.89 29.28 -22.95
C GLY A 293 38.25 30.17 -24.14
N LEU A 294 38.82 31.36 -23.88
CA LEU A 294 39.58 32.11 -24.88
C LEU A 294 41.04 32.12 -24.42
N PRO A 295 41.98 31.50 -25.16
CA PRO A 295 43.40 31.77 -24.96
C PRO A 295 43.72 33.11 -25.64
N GLY A 296 44.28 34.03 -24.87
CA GLY A 296 44.90 35.23 -25.42
C GLY A 296 46.28 34.89 -25.95
N ASP A 297 46.51 35.25 -27.22
CA ASP A 297 47.83 35.37 -27.83
C ASP A 297 48.72 36.32 -27.00
N SER A 298 49.94 35.87 -26.67
CA SER A 298 51.20 36.64 -26.57
C SER A 298 52.31 35.74 -26.03
#